data_AF-A0A3L7RZC4-F1
#
_entry.id   AF-A0A3L7RZC4-F1
#
_cell.length_a   1.000
_cell.length_b   1.000
_cell.length_c   1.000
_cell.angle_alpha   90.00
_cell.angle_beta   90.00
_cell.angle_gamma   90.00
#
_symmetry.space_group_name_H-M   'P 1'
#
loop_
_entity.id
_entity.type
_entity.pdbx_description
1 polymer ?
#
loop_
_entity_poly.entity_id
_entity_poly.type
_entity_poly.pdbx_seq_one_letter_code
_entity_poly.pdbx_strand_id
1 'polypeptide(L)'
;MPAVDTLLPIFAPKPHRDTVAADQVLCQFCTAKCCRYFALPLDTPTTREEFEYIRWFLLHDHATVFTEDGEWYVCVHTVCKHLGEDHRCGIYETRPQICREYTTKDCEYEDDWVYDQYFETAEQVEEYMDAVLGPGGLEVGEGRRKKNRGKSIRGPRPNPLAILG
;
A
#
# COMPACT_ATOMS: atom_id res chain seq x y z
N MET A 1 -30.42 26.71 14.55
CA MET A 1 -29.12 26.76 13.87
C MET A 1 -29.41 26.80 12.39
N PRO A 2 -28.96 27.82 11.63
CA PRO A 2 -29.24 27.83 10.20
C PRO A 2 -28.48 26.67 9.58
N ALA A 3 -29.14 25.95 8.67
CA ALA A 3 -28.51 24.91 7.87
C ALA A 3 -27.39 25.57 7.06
N VAL A 4 -26.16 25.15 7.30
CA VAL A 4 -25.03 25.46 6.44
C VAL A 4 -25.28 24.69 5.15
N ASP A 5 -25.64 25.43 4.10
CA ASP A 5 -25.73 24.93 2.74
C ASP A 5 -24.29 24.65 2.26
N THR A 6 -23.79 23.47 2.59
CA THR A 6 -22.47 23.02 2.19
C THR A 6 -22.52 22.70 0.70
N LEU A 7 -22.33 23.72 -0.13
CA LEU A 7 -22.05 23.52 -1.55
C LEU A 7 -20.76 22.70 -1.66
N LEU A 8 -20.91 21.41 -1.92
CA LEU A 8 -19.80 20.54 -2.24
C LEU A 8 -19.09 21.12 -3.47
N PRO A 9 -17.80 21.44 -3.40
CA PRO A 9 -17.08 21.97 -4.55
C PRO A 9 -17.19 20.99 -5.71
N ILE A 10 -17.75 21.46 -6.83
CA ILE A 10 -17.77 20.72 -8.09
C ILE A 10 -16.35 20.76 -8.64
N PHE A 11 -15.56 19.74 -8.32
CA PHE A 11 -14.25 19.56 -8.95
C PHE A 11 -14.46 19.27 -10.43
N ALA A 12 -13.70 19.96 -11.30
CA ALA A 12 -13.64 19.61 -12.70
C ALA A 12 -13.24 18.13 -12.84
N PRO A 13 -13.89 17.36 -13.74
CA PRO A 13 -13.59 15.95 -13.89
C PRO A 13 -12.14 15.73 -14.33
N LYS A 14 -11.43 14.82 -13.67
CA LYS A 14 -10.09 14.35 -14.08
C LYS A 14 -10.22 13.72 -15.48
N PRO A 15 -9.53 14.24 -16.52
CA PRO A 15 -9.53 13.62 -17.84
C PRO A 15 -8.83 12.25 -17.77
N HIS A 16 -9.20 11.35 -18.68
CA HIS A 16 -8.49 10.08 -18.82
C HIS A 16 -7.16 10.31 -19.55
N ARG A 17 -6.12 9.54 -19.22
CA ARG A 17 -4.74 9.73 -19.71
C ARG A 17 -4.66 9.85 -21.24
N ASP A 18 -5.42 9.05 -21.97
CA ASP A 18 -5.41 9.03 -23.44
C ASP A 18 -6.04 10.28 -24.09
N THR A 19 -6.79 11.08 -23.32
CA THR A 19 -7.41 12.33 -23.77
C THR A 19 -6.56 13.57 -23.49
N VAL A 20 -5.48 13.42 -22.71
CA VAL A 20 -4.56 14.52 -22.39
C VAL A 20 -3.66 14.79 -23.60
N ALA A 21 -3.60 16.04 -24.04
CA ALA A 21 -2.79 16.43 -25.18
C ALA A 21 -1.30 16.18 -24.91
N ALA A 22 -0.54 15.81 -25.95
CA ALA A 22 0.86 15.40 -25.83
C ALA A 22 1.81 16.51 -25.31
N ASP A 23 1.41 17.77 -25.42
CA ASP A 23 2.11 18.94 -24.89
C ASP A 23 1.72 19.29 -23.43
N GLN A 24 0.77 18.55 -22.85
CA GLN A 24 0.33 18.69 -21.47
C GLN A 24 0.88 17.56 -20.58
N VAL A 25 0.91 17.82 -19.27
CA VAL A 25 1.43 16.88 -18.27
C VAL A 25 0.29 16.38 -17.40
N LEU A 26 0.16 15.06 -17.22
CA LEU A 26 -0.90 14.43 -16.41
C LEU A 26 -1.04 15.05 -15.02
N CYS A 27 0.09 15.39 -14.38
CA CYS A 27 0.12 15.99 -13.05
C CYS A 27 -0.69 17.29 -12.92
N GLN A 28 -0.95 18.01 -14.02
CA GLN A 28 -1.77 19.23 -14.01
C GLN A 28 -3.25 18.97 -13.69
N PHE A 29 -3.67 17.71 -13.80
CA PHE A 29 -5.04 17.25 -13.60
C PHE A 29 -5.17 16.27 -12.43
N CYS A 30 -4.09 16.04 -11.68
CA CYS A 30 -4.03 15.11 -10.56
C CYS A 30 -4.14 15.86 -9.23
N THR A 31 -4.61 15.19 -8.18
CA THR A 31 -4.65 15.69 -6.79
C THR A 31 -3.33 15.52 -6.03
N ALA A 32 -2.23 15.37 -6.77
CA ALA A 32 -0.85 15.18 -6.31
C ALA A 32 -0.65 13.98 -5.37
N LYS A 33 -1.20 12.81 -5.74
CA LYS A 33 -1.09 11.58 -4.94
C LYS A 33 0.37 11.24 -4.57
N CYS A 34 1.30 11.30 -5.54
CA CYS A 34 2.73 11.06 -5.33
C CYS A 34 3.45 12.06 -4.40
N CYS A 35 2.79 13.14 -4.00
CA CYS A 35 3.30 14.10 -3.00
C CYS A 35 2.60 13.96 -1.64
N ARG A 36 1.74 12.95 -1.47
CA ARG A 36 0.98 12.67 -0.24
C ARG A 36 1.41 11.39 0.46
N TYR A 37 2.40 10.69 -0.08
CA TYR A 37 3.08 9.60 0.56
C TYR A 37 4.49 9.45 -0.02
N PHE A 38 5.31 8.61 0.62
CA PHE A 38 6.48 8.03 0.00
C PHE A 38 6.53 6.53 0.32
N ALA A 39 7.03 5.75 -0.64
CA ALA A 39 7.23 4.32 -0.49
C ALA A 39 8.71 3.99 -0.55
N LEU A 40 9.16 3.09 0.32
CA LEU A 40 10.54 2.59 0.36
C LEU A 40 10.53 1.08 0.21
N PRO A 41 11.47 0.51 -0.57
CA PRO A 41 11.59 -0.93 -0.70
C PRO A 41 11.98 -1.55 0.63
N LEU A 42 11.42 -2.73 0.89
CA LEU A 42 11.78 -3.63 1.97
C LEU A 42 12.37 -4.91 1.39
N ASP A 43 13.24 -5.55 2.15
CA ASP A 43 13.62 -6.93 1.86
C ASP A 43 12.40 -7.84 2.04
N THR A 44 12.30 -8.88 1.20
CA THR A 44 11.23 -9.87 1.32
C THR A 44 11.34 -10.60 2.66
N PRO A 45 10.31 -10.56 3.54
CA PRO A 45 10.35 -11.25 4.82
C PRO A 45 10.32 -12.77 4.62
N THR A 46 11.29 -13.45 5.22
CA THR A 46 11.44 -14.91 5.17
C THR A 46 11.34 -15.58 6.55
N THR A 47 11.43 -14.79 7.61
CA THR A 47 11.36 -15.24 9.00
C THR A 47 10.25 -14.54 9.77
N ARG A 48 9.78 -15.18 10.85
CA ARG A 48 8.78 -14.60 11.77
C ARG A 48 9.24 -13.25 12.33
N GLU A 49 10.52 -13.10 12.66
CA GLU A 49 11.06 -11.84 13.17
C GLU A 49 10.95 -10.71 12.14
N GLU A 50 11.25 -10.98 10.87
CA GLU A 50 11.11 -9.99 9.80
C GLU A 50 9.64 -9.58 9.58
N PHE A 51 8.70 -10.52 9.71
CA PHE A 51 7.26 -10.19 9.70
C PHE A 51 6.84 -9.34 10.92
N GLU A 52 7.44 -9.55 12.09
CA GLU A 52 7.17 -8.72 13.28
C GLU A 52 7.67 -7.27 13.09
N TYR A 53 8.73 -7.03 12.31
CA TYR A 53 9.13 -5.66 11.94
C TYR A 53 8.06 -4.97 11.08
N ILE A 54 7.46 -5.71 10.13
CA ILE A 54 6.36 -5.21 9.31
C ILE A 54 5.14 -4.90 10.19
N ARG A 55 4.79 -5.78 11.11
CA ARG A 55 3.72 -5.51 12.09
C ARG A 55 4.00 -4.23 12.88
N TRP A 56 5.22 -4.05 13.36
CA TRP A 56 5.62 -2.86 14.09
C TRP A 56 5.46 -1.57 13.26
N PHE A 57 5.78 -1.59 11.95
CA PHE A 57 5.51 -0.44 11.08
C PHE A 57 4.01 -0.07 11.09
N LEU A 58 3.13 -1.07 10.94
CA LEU A 58 1.67 -0.89 10.88
C LEU A 58 1.01 -0.54 12.21
N LEU A 59 1.75 -0.50 13.32
CA LEU A 59 1.25 0.06 14.58
C LEU A 59 1.22 1.60 14.58
N HIS A 60 1.69 2.25 13.51
CA HIS A 60 1.69 3.70 13.35
C HIS A 60 0.60 4.11 12.35
N ASP A 61 -0.24 5.10 12.71
CA ASP A 61 -1.46 5.51 11.99
C ASP A 61 -1.31 5.84 10.49
N HIS A 62 -0.09 6.11 10.02
CA HIS A 62 0.19 6.57 8.67
C HIS A 62 1.10 5.62 7.90
N ALA A 63 1.13 4.34 8.28
CA ALA A 63 1.91 3.33 7.59
C ALA A 63 1.01 2.29 6.92
N THR A 64 1.40 1.87 5.73
CA THR A 64 0.86 0.70 5.02
C THR A 64 2.01 -0.08 4.42
N VAL A 65 1.82 -1.36 4.15
CA VAL A 65 2.82 -2.20 3.49
C VAL A 65 2.15 -2.90 2.32
N PHE A 66 2.80 -2.94 1.17
CA PHE A 66 2.24 -3.57 -0.01
C PHE A 66 3.30 -4.35 -0.78
N THR A 67 2.83 -5.23 -1.65
CA THR A 67 3.69 -5.94 -2.59
C THR A 67 3.25 -5.70 -4.02
N GLU A 68 4.23 -5.62 -4.91
CA GLU A 68 4.04 -5.49 -6.35
C GLU A 68 5.16 -6.24 -7.07
N ASP A 69 4.81 -7.12 -8.00
CA ASP A 69 5.75 -7.98 -8.75
C ASP A 69 6.72 -8.76 -7.84
N GLY A 70 6.24 -9.14 -6.65
CA GLY A 70 7.01 -9.85 -5.63
C GLY A 70 7.97 -8.98 -4.80
N GLU A 71 8.07 -7.68 -5.07
CA GLU A 71 8.81 -6.73 -4.25
C GLU A 71 7.94 -6.20 -3.10
N TRP A 72 8.58 -5.86 -1.98
CA TRP A 72 7.90 -5.37 -0.79
C TRP A 72 8.19 -3.90 -0.58
N TYR A 73 7.18 -3.16 -0.13
CA TYR A 73 7.28 -1.73 0.10
C TYR A 73 6.59 -1.34 1.41
N VAL A 74 7.23 -0.47 2.18
CA VAL A 74 6.56 0.30 3.23
C VAL A 74 6.20 1.68 2.70
N CYS A 75 4.96 2.06 2.88
CA CYS A 75 4.42 3.35 2.47
C CYS A 75 4.05 4.17 3.70
N VAL A 76 4.58 5.40 3.76
CA VAL A 76 4.25 6.38 4.80
C VAL A 76 3.38 7.47 4.19
N HIS A 77 2.16 7.57 4.68
CA HIS A 77 1.13 8.52 4.25
C HIS A 77 1.35 9.88 4.91
N THR A 78 2.07 10.75 4.21
CA THR A 78 2.36 12.09 4.71
C THR A 78 2.48 13.11 3.58
N VAL A 79 2.04 14.34 3.84
CA VAL A 79 1.99 15.39 2.83
C VAL A 79 3.35 16.09 2.71
N CYS A 80 3.86 16.18 1.48
CA CYS A 80 5.05 16.96 1.17
C CYS A 80 4.88 18.42 1.62
N LYS A 81 5.86 18.94 2.37
CA LYS A 81 5.84 20.32 2.91
C LYS A 81 5.85 21.41 1.82
N HIS A 82 6.18 21.05 0.58
CA HIS A 82 6.20 21.95 -0.57
C HIS A 82 5.02 21.75 -1.52
N LEU A 83 4.01 20.97 -1.16
CA LEU A 83 2.80 20.82 -1.96
C LEU A 83 1.93 22.09 -1.83
N GLY A 84 1.66 22.74 -2.95
CA GLY A 84 0.77 23.90 -3.03
C GLY A 84 -0.71 23.53 -2.97
N GLU A 85 -1.55 24.53 -2.71
CA GLU A 85 -3.03 24.40 -2.71
C GLU A 85 -3.59 24.01 -4.08
N ASP A 86 -2.86 24.33 -5.15
CA ASP A 86 -3.17 23.99 -6.54
C ASP A 86 -2.68 22.59 -6.96
N HIS A 87 -2.25 21.77 -5.99
CA HIS A 87 -1.67 20.44 -6.20
C HIS A 87 -0.36 20.43 -7.01
N ARG A 88 0.40 21.54 -7.02
CA ARG A 88 1.71 21.62 -7.69
C ARG A 88 2.85 21.71 -6.68
N CYS A 89 4.04 21.32 -7.13
CA CYS A 89 5.24 21.38 -6.31
C CYS A 89 5.79 22.82 -6.26
N GLY A 90 5.86 23.41 -5.08
CA GLY A 90 6.39 24.76 -4.85
C GLY A 90 7.91 24.89 -5.01
N ILE A 91 8.63 23.78 -5.15
CA ILE A 91 10.10 23.75 -5.35
C ILE A 91 10.49 23.02 -6.64
N TYR A 92 9.64 23.05 -7.68
CA TYR A 92 9.78 22.22 -8.89
C TYR A 92 11.20 22.21 -9.50
N GLU A 93 11.83 23.38 -9.60
CA GLU A 93 13.18 23.56 -10.17
C GLU A 93 14.31 23.09 -9.27
N THR A 94 14.09 23.06 -7.95
CA THR A 94 15.07 22.70 -6.92
C THR A 94 14.73 21.37 -6.24
N ARG A 95 13.82 20.58 -6.82
CA ARG A 95 13.43 19.25 -6.33
C ARG A 95 14.65 18.34 -6.11
N PRO A 96 14.59 17.45 -5.09
CA PRO A 96 15.60 16.41 -4.91
C PRO A 96 15.59 15.42 -6.09
N GLN A 97 16.70 14.71 -6.26
CA GLN A 97 16.92 13.85 -7.44
C GLN A 97 15.82 12.80 -7.63
N ILE A 98 15.39 12.14 -6.56
CA ILE A 98 14.31 11.13 -6.60
C ILE A 98 13.01 11.67 -7.22
N CYS A 99 12.66 12.93 -6.94
CA CYS A 99 11.47 13.57 -7.51
C CYS A 99 11.68 14.01 -8.97
N ARG A 100 12.93 14.18 -9.42
CA ARG A 100 13.26 14.51 -10.81
C ARG A 100 13.25 13.28 -11.70
N GLU A 101 13.61 12.14 -11.15
CA GLU A 101 13.64 10.85 -11.85
C GLU A 101 12.25 10.22 -12.02
N TYR A 102 11.26 10.70 -11.27
CA TYR A 102 9.87 10.26 -11.38
C TYR A 102 9.32 10.46 -12.81
N THR A 103 8.61 9.44 -13.31
CA THR A 103 7.97 9.46 -14.62
C THR A 103 6.47 9.20 -14.51
N THR A 104 5.69 9.68 -15.49
CA THR A 104 4.24 9.42 -15.55
C THR A 104 3.90 8.09 -16.25
N LYS A 105 4.89 7.29 -16.64
CA LYS A 105 4.66 6.05 -17.37
C LYS A 105 3.88 5.06 -16.50
N ASP A 106 4.44 4.77 -15.33
CA ASP A 106 3.95 3.76 -14.39
C ASP A 106 3.35 4.46 -13.14
N CYS A 107 2.67 5.59 -13.33
CA CYS A 107 2.02 6.29 -12.22
C CYS A 107 0.55 5.92 -12.03
N GLU A 108 0.11 5.99 -10.78
CA GLU A 108 -1.28 5.88 -10.29
C GLU A 108 -2.20 7.06 -10.67
N TYR A 109 -1.96 7.66 -11.84
CA TYR A 109 -2.83 8.69 -12.38
C TYR A 109 -4.25 8.15 -12.58
N GLU A 110 -4.36 6.95 -13.13
CA GLU A 110 -5.61 6.21 -13.17
C GLU A 110 -5.86 5.50 -11.83
N ASP A 111 -7.13 5.32 -11.47
CA ASP A 111 -7.56 4.74 -10.19
C ASP A 111 -7.76 3.21 -10.28
N ASP A 112 -7.07 2.56 -11.23
CA ASP A 112 -7.19 1.14 -11.58
C ASP A 112 -6.02 0.28 -11.07
N TRP A 113 -5.15 0.85 -10.24
CA TRP A 113 -4.00 0.14 -9.68
C TRP A 113 -4.42 -0.97 -8.72
N VAL A 114 -3.77 -2.13 -8.87
CA VAL A 114 -4.01 -3.33 -8.05
C VAL A 114 -2.70 -3.80 -7.47
N TYR A 115 -2.63 -3.87 -6.14
CA TYR A 115 -1.50 -4.46 -5.43
C TYR A 115 -1.64 -5.99 -5.38
N ASP A 116 -0.52 -6.72 -5.38
CA ASP A 116 -0.55 -8.16 -5.12
C ASP A 116 -1.06 -8.41 -3.70
N GLN A 117 -0.54 -7.66 -2.73
CA GLN A 117 -0.97 -7.66 -1.33
C GLN A 117 -0.95 -6.22 -0.81
N TYR A 118 -1.90 -5.86 0.04
CA TYR A 118 -1.98 -4.55 0.69
C TYR A 118 -2.35 -4.72 2.16
N PHE A 119 -1.48 -4.28 3.05
CA PHE A 119 -1.57 -4.40 4.50
C PHE A 119 -1.73 -3.01 5.12
N GLU A 120 -2.84 -2.82 5.80
CA GLU A 120 -3.22 -1.63 6.56
C GLU A 120 -3.11 -1.85 8.06
N THR A 121 -3.19 -3.12 8.52
CA THR A 121 -3.16 -3.45 9.95
C THR A 121 -2.15 -4.54 10.28
N ALA A 122 -1.64 -4.51 11.52
CA ALA A 122 -0.71 -5.51 12.03
C ALA A 122 -1.33 -6.92 12.07
N GLU A 123 -2.65 -7.03 12.24
CA GLU A 123 -3.39 -8.30 12.25
C GLU A 123 -3.41 -8.95 10.87
N GLN A 124 -3.55 -8.18 9.79
CA GLN A 124 -3.47 -8.72 8.43
C GLN A 124 -2.10 -9.37 8.15
N VAL A 125 -1.03 -8.79 8.69
CA VAL A 125 0.33 -9.35 8.58
C VAL A 125 0.47 -10.61 9.42
N GLU A 126 -0.13 -10.65 10.61
CA GLU A 126 -0.17 -11.87 11.44
C GLU A 126 -0.88 -13.03 10.73
N GLU A 127 -2.04 -12.77 10.13
CA GLU A 127 -2.77 -13.76 9.34
C GLU A 127 -1.96 -14.26 8.14
N TYR A 128 -1.30 -13.34 7.42
CA TYR A 128 -0.44 -13.66 6.30
C TYR A 128 0.77 -14.51 6.74
N MET A 129 1.44 -14.09 7.81
CA MET A 129 2.57 -14.78 8.41
C MET A 129 2.21 -16.22 8.79
N ASP A 130 1.06 -16.43 9.43
CA ASP A 130 0.60 -17.78 9.78
C ASP A 130 0.25 -18.63 8.55
N ALA A 131 -0.22 -18.00 7.47
CA ALA A 131 -0.48 -18.69 6.22
C ALA A 131 0.81 -19.14 5.50
N VAL A 132 1.87 -18.32 5.50
CA VAL A 132 3.13 -18.61 4.78
C VAL A 132 4.14 -19.40 5.60
N LEU A 133 4.24 -19.15 6.90
CA LEU A 133 5.14 -19.87 7.81
C LEU A 133 4.50 -21.12 8.42
N GLY A 134 3.17 -21.12 8.54
CA GLY A 134 2.40 -22.09 9.32
C GLY A 134 2.33 -21.74 10.82
N PRO A 135 1.39 -22.33 11.58
CA PRO A 135 1.18 -21.97 12.98
C PRO A 135 2.41 -22.24 13.86
N GLY A 136 2.99 -21.17 14.42
CA GLY A 136 4.22 -21.20 15.21
C GLY A 136 5.48 -21.54 14.42
N GLY A 137 5.46 -21.43 13.09
CA GLY A 137 6.65 -21.53 12.24
C GLY A 137 7.54 -20.29 12.36
N LEU A 138 8.85 -20.49 12.30
CA LEU A 138 9.85 -19.42 12.37
C LEU A 138 10.36 -18.99 10.99
N GLU A 139 10.33 -19.89 10.01
CA GLU A 139 10.84 -19.67 8.64
C GLU A 139 9.85 -20.16 7.58
N VAL A 140 9.90 -19.59 6.38
CA VAL A 140 9.03 -19.98 5.26
C VAL A 140 9.19 -21.47 4.95
N GLY A 141 8.06 -22.17 4.85
CA GLY A 141 8.01 -23.62 4.57
C GLY A 141 8.03 -24.53 5.80
N GLU A 142 8.21 -24.00 7.02
CA GLU A 142 8.16 -24.81 8.25
C GLU A 142 6.78 -25.41 8.54
N GLY A 143 5.70 -24.73 8.17
CA GLY A 143 4.32 -25.21 8.33
C GLY A 143 4.03 -26.51 7.58
N ARG A 144 4.81 -26.79 6.52
CA ARG A 144 4.70 -28.05 5.76
C ARG A 144 5.40 -29.22 6.44
N ARG A 145 6.28 -28.97 7.42
CA ARG A 145 7.03 -30.01 8.14
C ARG A 145 6.07 -30.89 8.94
N LYS A 146 6.31 -32.21 8.90
CA LYS A 146 5.42 -33.24 9.50
C LYS A 146 5.10 -32.97 10.97
N LYS A 147 6.06 -32.45 11.75
CA LYS A 147 5.92 -32.12 13.18
C LYS A 147 4.91 -31.00 13.46
N ASN A 148 4.69 -30.09 12.50
CA ASN A 148 3.86 -28.90 12.66
C ASN A 148 2.46 -29.05 12.03
N ARG A 149 2.22 -30.12 11.25
CA ARG A 149 0.94 -30.36 10.54
C ARG A 149 -0.29 -30.43 11.46
N GLY A 150 -0.14 -30.87 12.71
CA GLY A 150 -1.24 -30.95 13.68
C GLY A 150 -1.68 -29.60 14.27
N LYS A 151 -0.89 -28.55 14.07
CA LYS A 151 -1.21 -27.18 14.52
C LYS A 151 -1.92 -26.35 13.46
N SER A 152 -1.97 -26.84 12.21
CA SER A 152 -2.65 -26.18 11.10
C SER A 152 -4.16 -26.18 11.30
N ILE A 153 -4.80 -25.00 11.22
CA ILE A 153 -6.26 -24.87 11.13
C ILE A 153 -6.81 -25.56 9.86
N ARG A 154 -5.97 -25.66 8.82
CA ARG A 154 -6.24 -26.42 7.58
C ARG A 154 -5.66 -27.82 7.75
N GLY A 155 -6.27 -28.63 8.61
CA GLY A 155 -5.93 -30.04 8.75
C GLY A 155 -6.24 -30.82 7.46
N PRO A 156 -5.74 -32.06 7.28
CA PRO A 156 -5.99 -32.87 6.08
C PRO A 156 -7.48 -33.26 5.88
N ARG A 157 -8.32 -33.01 6.88
CA ARG A 157 -9.79 -33.06 6.78
C ARG A 157 -10.34 -31.78 7.40
N PRO A 158 -10.31 -30.65 6.67
CA PRO A 158 -11.01 -29.46 7.15
C PRO A 158 -12.49 -29.80 7.18
N ASN A 159 -13.22 -29.39 8.24
CA ASN A 159 -14.67 -29.47 8.23
C ASN A 159 -15.19 -28.22 7.49
N PRO A 160 -15.59 -28.31 6.22
CA PRO A 160 -15.99 -27.13 5.44
C PRO A 160 -17.30 -26.51 5.94
N LEU A 161 -17.99 -27.16 6.88
CA LEU A 161 -19.30 -26.75 7.41
C LEU A 161 -19.25 -26.35 8.89
N ALA A 162 -18.07 -26.31 9.51
CA ALA A 162 -17.95 -25.76 10.86
C ALA A 162 -18.06 -24.23 10.77
N ILE A 163 -19.28 -23.72 10.73
CA ILE A 163 -19.56 -22.32 11.02
C ILE A 163 -19.12 -22.11 12.47
N LEU A 164 -18.11 -21.27 12.68
CA LEU A 164 -17.70 -20.84 14.02
C LEU A 164 -18.93 -20.20 14.67
N GLY A 165 -19.48 -20.88 15.69
CA GLY A 165 -20.63 -20.40 16.46
C GLY A 165 -20.21 -19.38 17.51
#